data_AF-A0A8J4XSC1-F1
#
_entry.id   AF-A0A8J4XSC1-F1
#
_cell.length_a   1.000
_cell.length_b   1.000
_cell.length_c   1.000
_cell.angle_alpha   90.00
_cell.angle_beta   90.00
_cell.angle_gamma   90.00
#
_symmetry.space_group_name_H-M   'P 1'
#
loop_
_entity.id
_entity.type
_entity.pdbx_description
1 polymer ?
#
loop_
_entity_poly.entity_id
_entity_poly.type
_entity_poly.pdbx_seq_one_letter_code
_entity_poly.pdbx_strand_id
1 'polypeptide(L)'
;MVRQEEVRMGQGGLCGVTMPTTDSLPPMTQPALSGSASGTAVEMQESLSCLVAGEETVSQEELVARFRTIINENLLLKETIAQNNMGMRQQLGLIVKWRQQNEQLQQEQRQQITDLSQQVSSRQQENATLRAQLTACTQLPEDAQPRFQELDNTIIVLNTRLAAAERTLRQTQGDRDKLMAQRSRLEGDITLLKCDLTTSRSEQERLQLERFELLSTANELRQQLRQSRDGVSAVVRSAECSPITESACGLMSAADIQKLREQLRKEQDISTTLLQELHDTRNQVEALERDMQQAQEEAKNQRALSRKLQSQATTAPTPTDSQSKEPVDAREKKQLKDEAAMLREEVDTLEAALEAERRKNSEERTSLVRAHGEVGRLKREVQEVREQAERESQNDQYYQVQIKSISEKHDEATAKLLSYEELLAAKNDEISKMKRQVGQAKAALAERASESETIAILRAQVEVYQGDFRAEREGREAMATDREKLRDDLRHLQTRNTQLVDELEAYQRRNFNQGPGRGSRPTSEEPAGALAAAPTAPPQPLTAEALWERLSNASDKKEEDKEEELDENLFYCPKCNKTFTQYRPLEEHVNRCLDED
;
A
#
# COMPACT_ATOMS: atom_id res chain seq x y z
N MET A 1 -10.09 -67.18 3.67
CA MET A 1 -10.52 -65.89 3.08
C MET A 1 -10.21 -64.79 4.08
N VAL A 2 -9.13 -64.03 3.85
CA VAL A 2 -8.79 -62.85 4.64
C VAL A 2 -8.58 -61.72 3.64
N ARG A 3 -9.37 -60.64 3.74
CA ARG A 3 -9.15 -59.44 2.93
C ARG A 3 -7.99 -58.67 3.55
N GLN A 4 -6.93 -58.46 2.78
CA GLN A 4 -5.95 -57.43 3.08
C GLN A 4 -6.59 -56.08 2.71
N GLU A 5 -6.71 -55.19 3.68
CA GLU A 5 -6.99 -53.77 3.41
C GLU A 5 -5.66 -53.08 3.09
N GLU A 6 -5.47 -52.73 1.83
CA GLU A 6 -4.35 -51.87 1.42
C GLU A 6 -4.56 -50.46 1.98
N VAL A 7 -3.74 -50.07 2.96
CA VAL A 7 -3.65 -48.68 3.39
C VAL A 7 -3.01 -47.86 2.28
N ARG A 8 -3.84 -47.24 1.43
CA ARG A 8 -3.41 -46.20 0.50
C ARG A 8 -2.88 -45.01 1.30
N MET A 9 -1.55 -44.91 1.40
CA MET A 9 -0.86 -43.70 1.83
C MET A 9 -1.27 -42.55 0.91
N GLY A 10 -2.00 -41.58 1.48
CA GLY A 10 -2.45 -40.40 0.74
C GLY A 10 -1.26 -39.60 0.22
N GLN A 11 -1.40 -39.04 -0.98
CA GLN A 11 -0.43 -38.09 -1.53
C GLN A 11 -0.23 -36.94 -0.54
N GLY A 12 1.02 -36.62 -0.23
CA GLY A 12 1.36 -35.53 0.67
C GLY A 12 0.83 -34.20 0.12
N GLY A 13 -0.14 -33.61 0.82
CA GLY A 13 -0.55 -32.24 0.54
C GLY A 13 0.63 -31.31 0.74
N LEU A 14 1.04 -30.64 -0.33
CA LEU A 14 2.06 -29.59 -0.28
C LEU A 14 1.62 -28.53 0.74
N CYS A 15 2.37 -28.39 1.83
CA CYS A 15 2.14 -27.33 2.80
C CYS A 15 2.32 -26.00 2.09
N GLY A 16 1.20 -25.28 1.89
CA GLY A 16 1.22 -23.95 1.31
C GLY A 16 2.05 -23.02 2.17
N VAL A 17 3.22 -22.63 1.68
CA VAL A 17 4.01 -21.55 2.26
C VAL A 17 3.24 -20.27 2.01
N THR A 18 2.44 -19.85 3.01
CA THR A 18 1.79 -18.54 3.01
C THR A 18 2.88 -17.47 2.96
N MET A 19 2.96 -16.74 1.85
CA MET A 19 3.81 -15.57 1.72
C MET A 19 3.46 -14.58 2.85
N PRO A 20 4.46 -13.97 3.52
CA PRO A 20 4.18 -12.97 4.54
C PRO A 20 3.47 -11.77 3.90
N THR A 21 2.30 -11.42 4.44
CA THR A 21 1.54 -10.24 4.02
C THR A 21 2.36 -8.97 4.21
N THR A 22 2.22 -8.03 3.27
CA THR A 22 3.12 -6.86 3.14
C THR A 22 2.78 -5.70 4.08
N ASP A 23 1.84 -5.90 5.01
CA ASP A 23 1.24 -4.90 5.91
C ASP A 23 2.16 -4.38 7.05
N SER A 24 3.48 -4.59 6.94
CA SER A 24 4.47 -4.16 7.92
C SER A 24 5.48 -3.14 7.37
N LEU A 25 5.24 -2.57 6.19
CA LEU A 25 5.97 -1.39 5.75
C LEU A 25 5.48 -0.14 6.50
N PRO A 26 6.37 0.71 7.03
CA PRO A 26 5.96 1.98 7.62
C PRO A 26 5.29 2.86 6.55
N PRO A 27 4.24 3.63 6.88
CA PRO A 27 3.54 4.46 5.91
C PRO A 27 4.52 5.44 5.27
N MET A 28 4.71 5.32 3.96
CA MET A 28 5.54 6.25 3.21
C MET A 28 4.87 7.61 3.20
N THR A 29 5.40 8.55 3.99
CA THR A 29 5.13 9.97 3.79
C THR A 29 5.61 10.36 2.42
N GLN A 30 4.67 10.45 1.48
CA GLN A 30 4.89 11.20 0.26
C GLN A 30 5.14 12.66 0.66
N PRO A 31 6.21 13.31 0.19
CA PRO A 31 6.30 14.76 0.29
C PRO A 31 5.14 15.35 -0.51
N ALA A 32 4.44 16.33 0.07
CA ALA A 32 3.25 16.93 -0.53
C ALA A 32 3.60 17.68 -1.83
N LEU A 33 3.54 16.98 -2.97
CA LEU A 33 3.64 17.55 -4.32
C LEU A 33 2.28 18.15 -4.73
N SER A 34 1.82 19.14 -3.97
CA SER A 34 0.61 19.92 -4.24
C SER A 34 0.88 21.15 -5.15
N GLY A 35 2.03 21.19 -5.81
CA GLY A 35 2.39 22.19 -6.82
C GLY A 35 2.35 21.57 -8.22
N SER A 36 1.46 22.09 -9.08
CA SER A 36 1.37 21.65 -10.47
C SER A 36 2.57 22.16 -11.28
N ALA A 37 3.62 21.35 -11.39
CA ALA A 37 4.86 21.71 -12.10
C ALA A 37 4.65 22.01 -13.61
N SER A 38 3.50 21.66 -14.19
CA SER A 38 3.16 22.07 -15.56
C SER A 38 2.76 23.55 -15.66
N GLY A 39 2.25 24.17 -14.60
CA GLY A 39 1.88 25.59 -14.60
C GLY A 39 3.10 26.48 -14.81
N THR A 40 4.12 26.33 -13.96
CA THR A 40 5.37 27.11 -14.01
C THR A 40 6.13 26.99 -15.33
N ALA A 41 6.03 25.84 -16.02
CA ALA A 41 6.68 25.66 -17.32
C ALA A 41 5.96 26.45 -18.44
N VAL A 42 4.63 26.46 -18.42
CA VAL A 42 3.80 27.21 -19.37
C VAL A 42 3.90 28.72 -19.10
N GLU A 43 3.84 29.15 -17.85
CA GLU A 43 4.00 30.56 -17.46
C GLU A 43 5.38 31.13 -17.82
N MET A 44 6.46 30.35 -17.66
CA MET A 44 7.78 30.72 -18.18
C MET A 44 7.81 30.82 -19.71
N GLN A 45 7.13 29.90 -20.41
CA GLN A 45 7.10 29.89 -21.87
C GLN A 45 6.27 31.06 -22.45
N GLU A 46 5.15 31.44 -21.82
CA GLU A 46 4.39 32.64 -22.17
C GLU A 46 5.17 33.92 -21.83
N SER A 47 5.85 33.97 -20.68
CA SER A 47 6.69 35.11 -20.28
C SER A 47 7.87 35.34 -21.24
N LEU A 48 8.50 34.26 -21.72
CA LEU A 48 9.54 34.31 -22.75
C LEU A 48 8.97 34.69 -24.12
N SER A 49 7.78 34.19 -24.47
CA SER A 49 7.13 34.52 -25.75
C SER A 49 6.75 36.00 -25.83
N CYS A 50 6.26 36.59 -24.75
CA CYS A 50 6.00 38.04 -24.67
C CYS A 50 7.28 38.88 -24.81
N LEU A 51 8.40 38.43 -24.23
CA LEU A 51 9.71 39.10 -24.37
C LEU A 51 10.26 39.05 -25.80
N VAL A 52 9.91 38.02 -26.59
CA VAL A 52 10.35 37.86 -27.98
C VAL A 52 9.45 38.63 -28.97
N ALA A 53 8.20 38.93 -28.60
CA ALA A 53 7.21 39.58 -29.48
C ALA A 53 7.48 41.06 -29.80
N GLY A 54 8.32 41.76 -29.02
CA GLY A 54 9.02 42.97 -29.47
C GLY A 54 8.25 44.28 -29.64
N GLU A 55 6.96 44.38 -29.29
CA GLU A 55 6.16 45.59 -29.56
C GLU A 55 6.21 46.70 -28.49
N GLU A 56 6.75 46.44 -27.29
CA GLU A 56 6.97 47.46 -26.25
C GLU A 56 8.39 47.43 -25.69
N THR A 57 8.98 48.61 -25.45
CA THR A 57 10.34 48.74 -24.90
C THR A 57 10.38 48.42 -23.40
N VAL A 58 10.39 47.13 -23.07
CA VAL A 58 10.63 46.63 -21.70
C VAL A 58 11.92 47.24 -21.16
N SER A 59 11.84 47.87 -19.98
CA SER A 59 13.00 48.55 -19.39
C SER A 59 14.11 47.55 -19.04
N GLN A 60 15.37 47.97 -19.18
CA GLN A 60 16.53 47.15 -18.81
C GLN A 60 16.50 46.72 -17.34
N GLU A 61 15.94 47.56 -16.46
CA GLU A 61 15.79 47.25 -15.03
C GLU A 61 14.78 46.12 -14.79
N GLU A 62 13.65 46.12 -15.51
CA GLU A 62 12.64 45.07 -15.42
C GLU A 62 13.18 43.73 -15.95
N LEU A 63 13.92 43.76 -17.06
CA LEU A 63 14.61 42.58 -17.59
C LEU A 63 15.59 41.98 -16.56
N VAL A 64 16.40 42.82 -15.91
CA VAL A 64 17.32 42.40 -14.84
C VAL A 64 16.57 41.87 -13.61
N ALA A 65 15.42 42.46 -13.25
CA ALA A 65 14.58 41.97 -12.17
C ALA A 65 14.02 40.57 -12.48
N ARG A 66 13.45 40.36 -13.69
CA ARG A 66 12.96 39.05 -14.14
C ARG A 66 14.08 37.99 -14.16
N PHE A 67 15.28 38.33 -14.64
CA PHE A 67 16.43 37.42 -14.57
C PHE A 67 16.82 37.04 -13.13
N ARG A 68 16.79 37.98 -12.18
CA ARG A 68 17.04 37.67 -10.76
C ARG A 68 16.00 36.70 -10.19
N THR A 69 14.72 36.88 -10.53
CA THR A 69 13.65 35.96 -10.14
C THR A 69 13.90 34.55 -10.67
N ILE A 70 14.14 34.42 -11.98
CA ILE A 70 14.42 33.12 -12.64
C ILE A 70 15.66 32.45 -12.04
N ILE A 71 16.71 33.20 -11.71
CA ILE A 71 17.92 32.66 -11.06
C ILE A 71 17.60 32.15 -9.64
N ASN A 72 16.82 32.89 -8.85
CA ASN A 72 16.41 32.48 -7.51
C ASN A 72 15.51 31.23 -7.53
N GLU A 73 14.56 31.16 -8.47
CA GLU A 73 13.71 29.98 -8.68
C GLU A 73 14.55 28.76 -9.09
N ASN A 74 15.53 28.93 -9.99
CA ASN A 74 16.46 27.86 -10.35
C ASN A 74 17.32 27.39 -9.17
N LEU A 75 17.71 28.28 -8.26
CA LEU A 75 18.42 27.90 -7.03
C LEU A 75 17.50 27.11 -6.08
N LEU A 76 16.26 27.57 -5.88
CA LEU A 76 15.27 26.88 -5.03
C LEU A 76 14.89 25.49 -5.59
N LEU A 77 14.74 25.36 -6.91
CA LEU A 77 14.50 24.08 -7.58
C LEU A 77 15.70 23.14 -7.42
N LYS A 78 16.93 23.62 -7.57
CA LYS A 78 18.16 22.83 -7.32
C LYS A 78 18.24 22.35 -5.87
N GLU A 79 17.93 23.20 -4.90
CA GLU A 79 17.91 22.82 -3.49
C GLU A 79 16.81 21.78 -3.21
N THR A 80 15.60 21.98 -3.73
CA THR A 80 14.48 21.03 -3.59
C THR A 80 14.81 19.66 -4.19
N ILE A 81 15.45 19.63 -5.36
CA ILE A 81 15.93 18.39 -5.99
C ILE A 81 17.04 17.72 -5.15
N ALA A 82 17.96 18.51 -4.56
CA ALA A 82 18.99 17.97 -3.68
C ALA A 82 18.40 17.36 -2.39
N GLN A 83 17.43 18.02 -1.77
CA GLN A 83 16.71 17.52 -0.60
C GLN A 83 15.91 16.24 -0.93
N ASN A 84 15.22 16.20 -2.08
CA ASN A 84 14.49 15.02 -2.54
C ASN A 84 15.44 13.82 -2.78
N ASN A 85 16.56 14.05 -3.48
CA ASN A 85 17.59 13.04 -3.69
C ASN A 85 18.19 12.53 -2.37
N MET A 86 18.34 13.37 -1.35
CA MET A 86 18.78 12.94 -0.02
C MET A 86 17.70 12.07 0.65
N GLY A 87 16.43 12.45 0.58
CA GLY A 87 15.30 11.65 1.07
C GLY A 87 15.20 10.28 0.41
N MET A 88 15.31 10.20 -0.92
CA MET A 88 15.35 8.91 -1.63
C MET A 88 16.52 8.03 -1.21
N ARG A 89 17.73 8.60 -1.01
CA ARG A 89 18.89 7.84 -0.52
C ARG A 89 18.66 7.28 0.90
N GLN A 90 18.01 8.05 1.78
CA GLN A 90 17.63 7.56 3.12
C GLN A 90 16.61 6.43 3.04
N GLN A 91 15.58 6.56 2.20
CA GLN A 91 14.56 5.51 1.98
C GLN A 91 15.18 4.22 1.41
N LEU A 92 16.06 4.31 0.42
CA LEU A 92 16.81 3.17 -0.10
C LEU A 92 17.67 2.50 0.99
N GLY A 93 18.31 3.29 1.86
CA GLY A 93 19.05 2.78 3.01
C GLY A 93 18.18 2.02 4.02
N LEU A 94 16.92 2.42 4.22
CA LEU A 94 15.96 1.68 5.05
C LEU A 94 15.51 0.37 4.38
N ILE A 95 15.26 0.38 3.07
CA ILE A 95 14.89 -0.83 2.30
C ILE A 95 16.02 -1.87 2.33
N VAL A 96 17.28 -1.45 2.17
CA VAL A 96 18.44 -2.35 2.32
C VAL A 96 18.54 -2.89 3.75
N LYS A 97 18.37 -2.00 4.75
CA LYS A 97 18.09 -2.28 6.18
C LYS A 97 17.20 -3.51 6.37
N TRP A 98 15.96 -3.35 5.92
CA TRP A 98 14.89 -4.31 6.07
C TRP A 98 15.14 -5.62 5.31
N ARG A 99 15.67 -5.54 4.08
CA ARG A 99 16.04 -6.73 3.29
C ARG A 99 17.06 -7.59 4.03
N GLN A 100 18.10 -6.98 4.60
CA GLN A 100 19.14 -7.68 5.36
C GLN A 100 18.56 -8.37 6.62
N GLN A 101 17.67 -7.69 7.35
CA GLN A 101 17.00 -8.27 8.52
C GLN A 101 16.09 -9.45 8.15
N ASN A 102 15.36 -9.35 7.04
CA ASN A 102 14.49 -10.42 6.55
C ASN A 102 15.32 -11.64 6.09
N GLU A 103 16.46 -11.41 5.44
CA GLU A 103 17.41 -12.47 5.07
C GLU A 103 18.01 -13.17 6.30
N GLN A 104 18.39 -12.42 7.34
CA GLN A 104 18.85 -12.99 8.62
C GLN A 104 17.77 -13.85 9.28
N LEU A 105 16.53 -13.36 9.37
CA LEU A 105 15.40 -14.11 9.94
C LEU A 105 15.14 -15.41 9.17
N GLN A 106 15.24 -15.40 7.83
CA GLN A 106 15.11 -16.62 7.02
C GLN A 106 16.27 -17.60 7.25
N GLN A 107 17.49 -17.12 7.47
CA GLN A 107 18.63 -17.98 7.82
C GLN A 107 18.43 -18.62 9.20
N GLU A 108 17.99 -17.85 10.21
CA GLU A 108 17.66 -18.36 11.55
C GLU A 108 16.56 -19.43 11.52
N GLN A 109 15.47 -19.20 10.77
CA GLN A 109 14.40 -20.18 10.59
C GLN A 109 14.88 -21.47 9.91
N ARG A 110 15.73 -21.37 8.89
CA ARG A 110 16.35 -22.54 8.23
C ARG A 110 17.25 -23.33 9.18
N GLN A 111 18.00 -22.66 10.04
CA GLN A 111 18.80 -23.31 11.07
C GLN A 111 17.91 -24.04 12.09
N GLN A 112 16.86 -23.38 12.62
CA GLN A 112 15.92 -24.01 13.56
C GLN A 112 15.24 -25.25 12.98
N ILE A 113 14.83 -25.22 11.70
CA ILE A 113 14.25 -26.38 11.01
C ILE A 113 15.28 -27.52 10.90
N THR A 114 16.54 -27.19 10.62
CA THR A 114 17.65 -28.16 10.53
C THR A 114 17.92 -28.81 11.90
N ASP A 115 18.00 -28.02 12.96
CA ASP A 115 18.24 -28.49 14.33
C ASP A 115 17.09 -29.38 14.83
N LEU A 116 15.84 -29.00 14.58
CA LEU A 116 14.66 -29.82 14.90
C LEU A 116 14.65 -31.13 14.11
N SER A 117 15.05 -31.11 12.84
CA SER A 117 15.16 -32.32 12.00
C SER A 117 16.22 -33.28 12.54
N GLN A 118 17.36 -32.77 13.01
CA GLN A 118 18.40 -33.58 13.68
C GLN A 118 17.90 -34.17 15.00
N GLN A 119 17.18 -33.39 15.81
CA GLN A 119 16.59 -33.89 17.07
C GLN A 119 15.58 -35.01 16.82
N VAL A 120 14.70 -34.86 15.82
CA VAL A 120 13.74 -35.91 15.42
C VAL A 120 14.47 -37.17 14.96
N SER A 121 15.51 -37.05 14.13
CA SER A 121 16.33 -38.18 13.68
C SER A 121 17.01 -38.90 14.85
N SER A 122 17.59 -38.15 15.80
CA SER A 122 18.22 -38.70 17.00
C SER A 122 17.22 -39.48 17.88
N ARG A 123 16.03 -38.91 18.11
CA ARG A 123 14.94 -39.59 18.85
C ARG A 123 14.39 -40.81 18.12
N GLN A 124 14.36 -40.82 16.80
CA GLN A 124 13.98 -42.01 16.02
C GLN A 124 15.02 -43.12 16.16
N GLN A 125 16.32 -42.80 16.13
CA GLN A 125 17.39 -43.74 16.36
C GLN A 125 17.36 -44.32 17.79
N GLU A 126 17.19 -43.48 18.81
CA GLU A 126 17.02 -43.90 20.21
C GLU A 126 15.83 -44.87 20.37
N ASN A 127 14.68 -44.55 19.78
CA ASN A 127 13.51 -45.43 19.78
C ASN A 127 13.76 -46.76 19.05
N ALA A 128 14.51 -46.75 17.95
CA ALA A 128 14.90 -47.98 17.25
C ALA A 128 15.81 -48.87 18.11
N THR A 129 16.79 -48.28 18.80
CA THR A 129 17.67 -48.99 19.74
C THR A 129 16.89 -49.57 20.92
N LEU A 130 15.99 -48.81 21.55
CA LEU A 130 15.17 -49.28 22.66
C LEU A 130 14.23 -50.43 22.24
N ARG A 131 13.63 -50.35 21.03
CA ARG A 131 12.83 -51.45 20.47
C ARG A 131 13.68 -52.70 20.22
N ALA A 132 14.91 -52.56 19.71
CA ALA A 132 15.81 -53.70 19.52
C ALA A 132 16.21 -54.37 20.86
N GLN A 133 16.48 -53.57 21.90
CA GLN A 133 16.78 -54.07 23.25
C GLN A 133 15.59 -54.82 23.86
N LEU A 134 14.38 -54.27 23.77
CA LEU A 134 13.15 -54.94 24.22
C LEU A 134 12.97 -56.30 23.53
N THR A 135 13.10 -56.36 22.20
CA THR A 135 13.00 -57.60 21.43
C THR A 135 14.05 -58.64 21.85
N ALA A 136 15.28 -58.21 22.15
CA ALA A 136 16.36 -59.09 22.61
C ALA A 136 16.11 -59.65 24.03
N CYS A 137 15.52 -58.87 24.94
CA CYS A 137 15.23 -59.32 26.30
C CYS A 137 14.06 -60.32 26.39
N THR A 138 13.20 -60.43 25.37
CA THR A 138 12.06 -61.37 25.33
C THR A 138 12.45 -62.87 25.19
N GLN A 139 13.73 -63.22 25.14
CA GLN A 139 14.22 -64.60 24.96
C GLN A 139 14.92 -65.17 26.22
N LEU A 140 14.25 -65.18 27.37
CA LEU A 140 14.80 -65.75 28.62
C LEU A 140 13.90 -66.85 29.25
N PRO A 141 14.47 -67.82 29.98
CA PRO A 141 13.75 -69.03 30.43
C PRO A 141 12.81 -68.81 31.63
N GLU A 142 11.88 -69.75 31.83
CA GLU A 142 10.67 -69.64 32.68
C GLU A 142 10.89 -69.54 34.21
N ASP A 143 12.08 -69.72 34.76
CA ASP A 143 12.34 -69.76 36.22
C ASP A 143 12.33 -68.38 36.92
N ALA A 144 11.80 -67.33 36.28
CA ALA A 144 11.90 -65.94 36.73
C ALA A 144 10.69 -65.42 37.55
N GLN A 145 9.88 -66.30 38.14
CA GLN A 145 8.61 -65.93 38.78
C GLN A 145 8.68 -64.82 39.88
N PRO A 146 9.71 -64.71 40.74
CA PRO A 146 9.82 -63.56 41.66
C PRO A 146 10.22 -62.24 40.97
N ARG A 147 10.92 -62.29 39.83
CA ARG A 147 11.25 -61.08 39.05
C ARG A 147 10.04 -60.45 38.39
N PHE A 148 9.02 -61.24 38.04
CA PHE A 148 7.76 -60.68 37.53
C PHE A 148 7.09 -59.76 38.55
N GLN A 149 7.19 -60.07 39.85
CA GLN A 149 6.61 -59.22 40.90
C GLN A 149 7.38 -57.90 41.09
N GLU A 150 8.71 -57.91 40.91
CA GLU A 150 9.52 -56.68 40.80
C GLU A 150 9.20 -55.88 39.53
N LEU A 151 8.94 -56.56 38.41
CA LEU A 151 8.51 -55.94 37.16
C LEU A 151 7.14 -55.27 37.32
N ASP A 152 6.15 -55.95 37.92
CA ASP A 152 4.80 -55.41 38.16
C ASP A 152 4.86 -54.17 39.07
N ASN A 153 5.65 -54.22 40.15
CA ASN A 153 5.91 -53.05 40.99
C ASN A 153 6.54 -51.90 40.19
N THR A 154 7.49 -52.21 39.30
CA THR A 154 8.12 -51.22 38.42
C THR A 154 7.11 -50.64 37.41
N ILE A 155 6.22 -51.47 36.84
CA ILE A 155 5.15 -51.06 35.93
C ILE A 155 4.15 -50.14 36.66
N ILE A 156 3.78 -50.45 37.91
CA ILE A 156 2.92 -49.57 38.73
C ILE A 156 3.59 -48.21 38.97
N VAL A 157 4.88 -48.18 39.31
CA VAL A 157 5.63 -46.93 39.49
C VAL A 157 5.73 -46.15 38.18
N LEU A 158 6.02 -46.81 37.06
CA LEU A 158 6.10 -46.17 35.74
C LEU A 158 4.75 -45.62 35.29
N ASN A 159 3.66 -46.37 35.45
CA ASN A 159 2.30 -45.90 35.16
C ASN A 159 1.90 -44.72 36.05
N THR A 160 2.31 -44.72 37.32
CA THR A 160 2.07 -43.58 38.24
C THR A 160 2.83 -42.33 37.79
N ARG A 161 4.09 -42.49 37.34
CA ARG A 161 4.90 -41.39 36.80
C ARG A 161 4.38 -40.91 35.44
N LEU A 162 3.90 -41.81 34.58
CA LEU A 162 3.26 -41.50 33.30
C LEU A 162 1.99 -40.67 33.53
N ALA A 163 1.08 -41.13 34.40
CA ALA A 163 -0.14 -40.41 34.74
C ALA A 163 0.13 -39.04 35.40
N ALA A 164 1.28 -38.85 36.06
CA ALA A 164 1.72 -37.55 36.57
C ALA A 164 2.27 -36.65 35.45
N ALA A 165 3.06 -37.21 34.52
CA ALA A 165 3.54 -36.50 33.34
C ALA A 165 2.40 -36.06 32.41
N GLU A 166 1.39 -36.91 32.19
CA GLU A 166 0.19 -36.58 31.42
C GLU A 166 -0.63 -35.43 32.05
N ARG A 167 -0.76 -35.41 33.39
CA ARG A 167 -1.40 -34.30 34.11
C ARG A 167 -0.61 -33.00 33.92
N THR A 168 0.72 -33.07 34.00
CA THR A 168 1.61 -31.91 33.76
C THR A 168 1.51 -31.43 32.30
N LEU A 169 1.42 -32.35 31.34
CA LEU A 169 1.23 -32.04 29.92
C LEU A 169 -0.12 -31.35 29.67
N ARG A 170 -1.21 -31.85 30.25
CA ARG A 170 -2.53 -31.18 30.16
C ARG A 170 -2.55 -29.81 30.81
N GLN A 171 -1.84 -29.63 31.93
CA GLN A 171 -1.71 -28.33 32.58
C GLN A 171 -0.93 -27.34 31.72
N THR A 172 0.23 -27.74 31.20
CA THR A 172 1.06 -26.89 30.32
C THR A 172 0.37 -26.59 28.98
N GLN A 173 -0.43 -27.51 28.44
CA GLN A 173 -1.33 -27.23 27.30
C GLN A 173 -2.36 -26.16 27.66
N GLY A 174 -3.07 -26.30 28.79
CA GLY A 174 -4.03 -25.29 29.25
C GLY A 174 -3.41 -23.91 29.51
N ASP A 175 -2.19 -23.86 30.03
CA ASP A 175 -1.46 -22.59 30.24
C ASP A 175 -0.93 -21.99 28.93
N ARG A 176 -0.47 -22.82 27.98
CA ARG A 176 -0.15 -22.39 26.61
C ARG A 176 -1.37 -21.78 25.92
N ASP A 177 -2.53 -22.41 26.05
CA ASP A 177 -3.75 -21.96 25.37
C ASP A 177 -4.29 -20.65 26.00
N LYS A 178 -4.13 -20.46 27.32
CA LYS A 178 -4.33 -19.15 27.98
C LYS A 178 -3.38 -18.08 27.45
N LEU A 179 -2.08 -18.39 27.31
CA LEU A 179 -1.08 -17.45 26.79
C LEU A 179 -1.35 -17.10 25.31
N MET A 180 -1.79 -18.06 24.50
CA MET A 180 -2.24 -17.82 23.13
C MET A 180 -3.48 -16.90 23.07
N ALA A 181 -4.45 -17.10 23.97
CA ALA A 181 -5.61 -16.22 24.07
C ALA A 181 -5.22 -14.80 24.54
N GLN A 182 -4.30 -14.67 25.50
CA GLN A 182 -3.77 -13.38 25.95
C GLN A 182 -3.00 -12.67 24.84
N ARG A 183 -2.14 -13.39 24.11
CA ARG A 183 -1.43 -12.89 22.94
C ARG A 183 -2.41 -12.36 21.88
N SER A 184 -3.44 -13.13 21.54
CA SER A 184 -4.45 -12.73 20.56
C SER A 184 -5.20 -11.45 20.95
N ARG A 185 -5.46 -11.24 22.25
CA ARG A 185 -6.03 -9.99 22.77
C ARG A 185 -5.08 -8.81 22.61
N LEU A 186 -3.82 -8.97 23.04
CA LEU A 186 -2.80 -7.92 22.93
C LEU A 186 -2.48 -7.56 21.48
N GLU A 187 -2.53 -8.53 20.55
CA GLU A 187 -2.41 -8.28 19.11
C GLU A 187 -3.60 -7.42 18.61
N GLY A 188 -4.82 -7.68 19.10
CA GLY A 188 -6.00 -6.84 18.87
C GLY A 188 -5.84 -5.42 19.41
N ASP A 189 -5.41 -5.26 20.67
CA ASP A 189 -5.16 -3.95 21.29
C ASP A 189 -4.08 -3.16 20.51
N ILE A 190 -3.03 -3.83 20.02
CA ILE A 190 -1.99 -3.22 19.17
C ILE A 190 -2.57 -2.77 17.82
N THR A 191 -3.50 -3.51 17.20
CA THR A 191 -4.14 -3.07 15.95
C THR A 191 -5.05 -1.87 16.16
N LEU A 192 -5.79 -1.80 17.27
CA LEU A 192 -6.60 -0.62 17.63
C LEU A 192 -5.72 0.62 17.85
N LEU A 193 -4.67 0.51 18.68
CA LEU A 193 -3.73 1.61 18.93
C LEU A 193 -3.01 2.09 17.65
N LYS A 194 -2.75 1.20 16.68
CA LYS A 194 -2.25 1.59 15.35
C LYS A 194 -3.28 2.42 14.57
N CYS A 195 -4.56 2.05 14.59
CA CYS A 195 -5.64 2.78 13.94
C CYS A 195 -5.84 4.18 14.56
N ASP A 196 -5.80 4.27 15.89
CA ASP A 196 -5.89 5.55 16.61
C ASP A 196 -4.71 6.47 16.27
N LEU A 197 -3.50 5.91 16.16
CA LEU A 197 -2.29 6.65 15.78
C LEU A 197 -2.34 7.15 14.33
N THR A 198 -2.84 6.34 13.39
CA THR A 198 -3.03 6.79 12.00
C THR A 198 -4.12 7.85 11.87
N THR A 199 -5.19 7.74 12.66
CA THR A 199 -6.28 8.73 12.69
C THR A 199 -5.75 10.07 13.24
N SER A 200 -5.09 10.04 14.40
CA SER A 200 -4.45 11.22 15.01
C SER A 200 -3.46 11.91 14.08
N ARG A 201 -2.71 11.12 13.29
CA ARG A 201 -1.78 11.65 12.28
C ARG A 201 -2.50 12.35 11.14
N SER A 202 -3.56 11.75 10.59
CA SER A 202 -4.35 12.37 9.51
C SER A 202 -5.06 13.66 9.98
N GLU A 203 -5.51 13.70 11.24
CA GLU A 203 -6.03 14.93 11.85
C GLU A 203 -4.95 15.99 12.01
N GLN A 204 -3.74 15.62 12.43
CA GLN A 204 -2.59 16.54 12.52
C GLN A 204 -2.21 17.11 11.15
N GLU A 205 -2.21 16.29 10.09
CA GLU A 205 -1.94 16.72 8.71
C GLU A 205 -3.07 17.64 8.20
N ARG A 206 -4.34 17.33 8.48
CA ARG A 206 -5.50 18.21 8.20
C ARG A 206 -5.38 19.57 8.89
N LEU A 207 -5.04 19.59 10.18
CA LEU A 207 -4.85 20.82 10.96
C LEU A 207 -3.64 21.64 10.48
N GLN A 208 -2.61 21.01 9.91
CA GLN A 208 -1.48 21.72 9.29
C GLN A 208 -1.90 22.42 7.99
N LEU A 209 -2.73 21.78 7.16
CA LEU A 209 -3.30 22.41 5.95
C LEU A 209 -4.22 23.58 6.31
N GLU A 210 -5.14 23.37 7.25
CA GLU A 210 -6.07 24.40 7.76
C GLU A 210 -5.29 25.60 8.34
N ARG A 211 -4.19 25.35 9.07
CA ARG A 211 -3.27 26.40 9.54
C ARG A 211 -2.56 27.14 8.38
N PHE A 212 -2.19 26.44 7.31
CA PHE A 212 -1.56 27.06 6.15
C PHE A 212 -2.53 27.96 5.37
N GLU A 213 -3.78 27.51 5.18
CA GLU A 213 -4.86 28.29 4.58
C GLU A 213 -5.19 29.55 5.40
N LEU A 214 -5.29 29.41 6.74
CA LEU A 214 -5.47 30.55 7.65
C LEU A 214 -4.28 31.53 7.63
N LEU A 215 -3.05 31.06 7.43
CA LEU A 215 -1.88 31.92 7.26
C LEU A 215 -1.88 32.63 5.89
N SER A 216 -2.30 31.94 4.83
CA SER A 216 -2.42 32.51 3.48
C SER A 216 -3.47 33.63 3.46
N THR A 217 -4.70 33.34 3.91
CA THR A 217 -5.79 34.33 4.02
C THR A 217 -5.43 35.49 4.96
N ALA A 218 -4.75 35.25 6.08
CA ALA A 218 -4.26 36.32 6.95
C ALA A 218 -3.20 37.21 6.27
N ASN A 219 -2.37 36.66 5.38
CA ASN A 219 -1.40 37.43 4.61
C ASN A 219 -2.07 38.21 3.47
N GLU A 220 -3.07 37.64 2.81
CA GLU A 220 -3.88 38.32 1.81
C GLU A 220 -4.65 39.51 2.43
N LEU A 221 -5.32 39.31 3.57
CA LEU A 221 -5.98 40.39 4.30
C LEU A 221 -4.99 41.49 4.73
N ARG A 222 -3.75 41.13 5.14
CA ARG A 222 -2.70 42.12 5.41
C ARG A 222 -2.28 42.88 4.14
N GLN A 223 -2.26 42.24 2.98
CA GLN A 223 -1.96 42.87 1.70
C GLN A 223 -3.10 43.81 1.26
N GLN A 224 -4.35 43.38 1.37
CA GLN A 224 -5.54 44.21 1.13
C GLN A 224 -5.58 45.42 2.07
N LEU A 225 -5.23 45.26 3.35
CA LEU A 225 -5.10 46.36 4.31
C LEU A 225 -3.96 47.32 3.97
N ARG A 226 -2.82 46.82 3.44
CA ARG A 226 -1.74 47.68 2.92
C ARG A 226 -2.21 48.47 1.70
N GLN A 227 -2.78 47.81 0.70
CA GLN A 227 -3.35 48.46 -0.49
C GLN A 227 -4.41 49.50 -0.13
N SER A 228 -5.30 49.20 0.81
CA SER A 228 -6.30 50.14 1.32
C SER A 228 -5.66 51.33 2.04
N ARG A 229 -4.63 51.10 2.87
CA ARG A 229 -3.89 52.16 3.56
C ARG A 229 -3.11 53.05 2.59
N ASP A 230 -2.47 52.46 1.57
CA ASP A 230 -1.70 53.18 0.57
C ASP A 230 -2.63 53.97 -0.37
N GLY A 231 -3.78 53.39 -0.73
CA GLY A 231 -4.88 54.06 -1.43
C GLY A 231 -5.44 55.24 -0.63
N VAL A 232 -5.74 55.07 0.66
CA VAL A 232 -6.16 56.18 1.54
C VAL A 232 -5.04 57.22 1.67
N SER A 233 -3.77 56.83 1.77
CA SER A 233 -2.65 57.77 1.81
C SER A 233 -2.47 58.55 0.50
N ALA A 234 -2.77 57.94 -0.65
CA ALA A 234 -2.79 58.60 -1.96
C ALA A 234 -4.00 59.55 -2.08
N VAL A 235 -5.18 59.14 -1.61
CA VAL A 235 -6.38 59.98 -1.56
C VAL A 235 -6.18 61.17 -0.62
N VAL A 236 -5.60 60.98 0.58
CA VAL A 236 -5.27 62.09 1.51
C VAL A 236 -4.26 63.05 0.89
N ARG A 237 -3.18 62.54 0.27
CA ARG A 237 -2.21 63.39 -0.46
C ARG A 237 -2.82 64.12 -1.66
N SER A 238 -3.86 63.56 -2.28
CA SER A 238 -4.59 64.19 -3.38
C SER A 238 -5.63 65.22 -2.88
N ALA A 239 -6.25 64.96 -1.72
CA ALA A 239 -7.21 65.85 -1.07
C ALA A 239 -6.56 67.05 -0.38
N GLU A 240 -5.31 66.93 0.10
CA GLU A 240 -4.51 68.08 0.52
C GLU A 240 -4.20 69.05 -0.64
N CYS A 241 -4.39 68.62 -1.89
CA CYS A 241 -4.31 69.47 -3.09
C CYS A 241 -5.67 69.90 -3.68
N SER A 242 -6.81 69.51 -3.09
CA SER A 242 -8.13 69.93 -3.62
C SER A 242 -9.25 69.93 -2.58
N PRO A 243 -9.96 71.05 -2.36
CA PRO A 243 -10.99 71.13 -1.34
C PRO A 243 -12.31 70.46 -1.77
N ILE A 244 -12.92 69.73 -0.84
CA ILE A 244 -14.33 69.28 -0.83
C ILE A 244 -14.69 68.17 -1.84
N THR A 245 -14.89 66.94 -1.34
CA THR A 245 -16.21 66.25 -1.39
C THR A 245 -16.17 64.95 -0.60
N GLU A 246 -17.09 64.79 0.36
CA GLU A 246 -17.29 63.54 1.12
C GLU A 246 -18.11 62.55 0.27
N SER A 247 -17.55 61.39 -0.08
CA SER A 247 -18.37 60.25 -0.53
C SER A 247 -17.64 58.90 -0.48
N ALA A 248 -18.43 57.83 -0.30
CA ALA A 248 -18.10 56.41 -0.47
C ALA A 248 -17.24 55.70 0.61
N CYS A 249 -17.85 55.41 1.76
CA CYS A 249 -17.63 54.13 2.44
C CYS A 249 -18.69 53.11 1.97
N GLY A 250 -18.26 52.08 1.23
CA GLY A 250 -19.13 50.98 0.81
C GLY A 250 -19.45 50.02 1.94
N LEU A 251 -20.58 50.22 2.61
CA LEU A 251 -21.10 49.29 3.61
C LEU A 251 -21.82 48.09 2.95
N MET A 252 -21.86 46.95 3.65
CA MET A 252 -22.57 45.75 3.20
C MET A 252 -24.03 46.05 2.86
N SER A 253 -24.57 45.35 1.85
CA SER A 253 -25.91 45.64 1.37
C SER A 253 -26.96 45.42 2.47
N ALA A 254 -27.96 46.31 2.53
CA ALA A 254 -29.04 46.20 3.52
C ALA A 254 -29.81 44.86 3.40
N ALA A 255 -29.79 44.23 2.22
CA ALA A 255 -30.41 42.94 1.97
C ALA A 255 -29.69 41.79 2.72
N ASP A 256 -28.38 41.85 2.88
CA ASP A 256 -27.63 40.79 3.58
C ASP A 256 -27.82 40.88 5.10
N ILE A 257 -27.89 42.10 5.63
CA ILE A 257 -28.31 42.37 7.02
C ILE A 257 -29.74 41.87 7.26
N GLN A 258 -30.63 41.99 6.26
CA GLN A 258 -32.00 41.50 6.36
C GLN A 258 -32.10 39.97 6.35
N LYS A 259 -31.29 39.27 5.54
CA LYS A 259 -31.21 37.79 5.54
C LYS A 259 -30.76 37.23 6.89
N LEU A 260 -29.71 37.81 7.48
CA LEU A 260 -29.21 37.39 8.80
C LEU A 260 -30.25 37.57 9.91
N ARG A 261 -31.02 38.67 9.87
CA ARG A 261 -32.15 38.88 10.81
C ARG A 261 -33.26 37.84 10.67
N GLU A 262 -33.52 37.38 9.46
CA GLU A 262 -34.56 36.38 9.19
C GLU A 262 -34.11 34.96 9.59
N GLN A 263 -32.82 34.62 9.44
CA GLN A 263 -32.26 33.39 10.00
C GLN A 263 -32.33 33.39 11.54
N LEU A 264 -31.94 34.49 12.19
CA LEU A 264 -31.98 34.62 13.65
C LEU A 264 -33.40 34.44 14.22
N ARG A 265 -34.44 34.93 13.52
CA ARG A 265 -35.84 34.68 13.91
C ARG A 265 -36.21 33.21 13.85
N LYS A 266 -35.84 32.52 12.78
CA LYS A 266 -36.16 31.09 12.61
C LYS A 266 -35.51 30.22 13.68
N GLU A 267 -34.28 30.53 14.09
CA GLU A 267 -33.64 29.84 15.21
C GLU A 267 -34.32 30.15 16.55
N GLN A 268 -34.79 31.38 16.78
CA GLN A 268 -35.58 31.73 17.96
C GLN A 268 -36.91 30.96 18.01
N ASP A 269 -37.64 30.86 16.89
CA ASP A 269 -38.90 30.10 16.81
C ASP A 269 -38.66 28.61 17.09
N ILE A 270 -37.63 27.99 16.48
CA ILE A 270 -37.25 26.59 16.75
C ILE A 270 -36.88 26.38 18.23
N SER A 271 -36.12 27.31 18.81
CA SER A 271 -35.74 27.24 20.23
C SER A 271 -36.95 27.30 21.16
N THR A 272 -37.98 28.11 20.84
CA THR A 272 -39.21 28.16 21.65
C THR A 272 -40.02 26.86 21.57
N THR A 273 -40.08 26.21 20.41
CA THR A 273 -40.76 24.91 20.24
C THR A 273 -40.09 23.81 21.05
N LEU A 274 -38.75 23.71 20.99
CA LEU A 274 -37.99 22.70 21.77
C LEU A 274 -38.15 22.89 23.29
N LEU A 275 -38.25 24.14 23.77
CA LEU A 275 -38.50 24.42 25.19
C LEU A 275 -39.91 23.98 25.63
N GLN A 276 -40.91 24.08 24.75
CA GLN A 276 -42.26 23.59 25.03
C GLN A 276 -42.30 22.05 25.10
N GLU A 277 -41.66 21.35 24.15
CA GLU A 277 -41.58 19.87 24.16
C GLU A 277 -40.86 19.33 25.41
N LEU A 278 -39.81 20.00 25.87
CA LEU A 278 -39.13 19.68 27.15
C LEU A 278 -40.02 19.91 28.38
N HIS A 279 -40.93 20.89 28.32
CA HIS A 279 -41.90 21.12 29.40
C HIS A 279 -42.98 20.03 29.42
N ASP A 280 -43.52 19.66 28.26
CA ASP A 280 -44.59 18.66 28.16
C ASP A 280 -44.10 17.24 28.50
N THR A 281 -42.88 16.88 28.09
CA THR A 281 -42.25 15.61 28.48
C THR A 281 -41.96 15.54 29.99
N ARG A 282 -41.53 16.63 30.61
CA ARG A 282 -41.39 16.73 32.07
C ARG A 282 -42.73 16.50 32.79
N ASN A 283 -43.81 17.14 32.33
CA ASN A 283 -45.14 16.98 32.91
C ASN A 283 -45.67 15.53 32.81
N GLN A 284 -45.28 14.78 31.76
CA GLN A 284 -45.59 13.35 31.64
C GLN A 284 -44.83 12.49 32.66
N VAL A 285 -43.54 12.76 32.89
CA VAL A 285 -42.74 12.05 33.91
C VAL A 285 -43.32 12.30 35.31
N GLU A 286 -43.63 13.56 35.65
CA GLU A 286 -44.25 13.94 36.93
C GLU A 286 -45.68 13.35 37.11
N ALA A 287 -46.31 12.84 36.04
CA ALA A 287 -47.55 12.07 36.13
C ALA A 287 -47.30 10.58 36.42
N LEU A 288 -46.41 9.94 35.67
CA LEU A 288 -46.05 8.53 35.86
C LEU A 288 -45.48 8.24 37.26
N GLU A 289 -44.73 9.18 37.84
CA GLU A 289 -44.23 9.06 39.21
C GLU A 289 -45.35 8.99 40.26
N ARG A 290 -46.46 9.72 40.06
CA ARG A 290 -47.63 9.69 40.96
C ARG A 290 -48.38 8.37 40.85
N ASP A 291 -48.58 7.87 39.63
CA ASP A 291 -49.26 6.59 39.39
C ASP A 291 -48.47 5.41 40.00
N MET A 292 -47.14 5.44 39.89
CA MET A 292 -46.26 4.44 40.52
C MET A 292 -46.38 4.46 42.06
N GLN A 293 -46.43 5.65 42.68
CA GLN A 293 -46.60 5.79 44.13
C GLN A 293 -47.96 5.25 44.59
N GLN A 294 -49.03 5.51 43.84
CA GLN A 294 -50.36 4.98 44.16
C GLN A 294 -50.40 3.45 44.13
N ALA A 295 -49.87 2.83 43.06
CA ALA A 295 -49.81 1.37 42.93
C ALA A 295 -49.00 0.70 44.06
N GLN A 296 -47.94 1.37 44.54
CA GLN A 296 -47.13 0.88 45.66
C GLN A 296 -47.91 0.84 46.98
N GLU A 297 -48.81 1.81 47.23
CA GLU A 297 -49.62 1.85 48.46
C GLU A 297 -50.77 0.82 48.42
N GLU A 298 -51.42 0.66 47.26
CA GLU A 298 -52.42 -0.39 47.04
C GLU A 298 -51.86 -1.80 47.32
N ALA A 299 -50.62 -2.08 46.88
CA ALA A 299 -49.93 -3.34 47.14
C ALA A 299 -49.63 -3.59 48.64
N LYS A 300 -49.39 -2.54 49.45
CA LYS A 300 -49.24 -2.69 50.91
C LYS A 300 -50.58 -3.07 51.56
N ASN A 301 -51.67 -2.41 51.15
CA ASN A 301 -53.01 -2.65 51.69
C ASN A 301 -53.49 -4.09 51.46
N GLN A 302 -53.27 -4.65 50.27
CA GLN A 302 -53.60 -6.04 49.97
C GLN A 302 -52.86 -7.04 50.89
N ARG A 303 -51.56 -6.81 51.15
CA ARG A 303 -50.75 -7.68 52.05
C ARG A 303 -51.23 -7.67 53.49
N ALA A 304 -51.79 -6.56 53.97
CA ALA A 304 -52.36 -6.46 55.31
C ALA A 304 -53.65 -7.28 55.46
N LEU A 305 -54.52 -7.26 54.43
CA LEU A 305 -55.79 -7.98 54.43
C LEU A 305 -55.59 -9.51 54.54
N SER A 306 -54.67 -10.08 53.76
CA SER A 306 -54.42 -11.53 53.72
C SER A 306 -53.99 -12.11 55.08
N ARG A 307 -53.23 -11.35 55.89
CA ARG A 307 -52.84 -11.78 57.25
C ARG A 307 -54.03 -11.91 58.19
N LYS A 308 -55.08 -11.11 58.00
CA LYS A 308 -56.25 -11.06 58.90
C LYS A 308 -57.12 -12.30 58.75
N LEU A 309 -57.39 -12.73 57.51
CA LEU A 309 -58.20 -13.91 57.20
C LEU A 309 -57.57 -15.21 57.73
N GLN A 310 -56.25 -15.32 57.68
CA GLN A 310 -55.52 -16.51 58.11
C GLN A 310 -55.60 -16.77 59.63
N SER A 311 -55.99 -15.77 60.43
CA SER A 311 -56.10 -15.86 61.88
C SER A 311 -57.45 -16.39 62.41
N GLN A 312 -58.46 -16.57 61.55
CA GLN A 312 -59.85 -16.86 61.98
C GLN A 312 -60.28 -18.33 61.85
N ALA A 313 -59.42 -19.23 61.35
CA ALA A 313 -59.84 -20.55 60.85
C ALA A 313 -59.66 -21.75 61.82
N THR A 314 -59.42 -21.53 63.13
CA THR A 314 -58.72 -22.54 63.97
C THR A 314 -59.42 -23.02 65.25
N THR A 315 -60.77 -23.04 65.34
CA THR A 315 -61.48 -23.50 66.58
C THR A 315 -62.84 -24.20 66.36
N ALA A 316 -62.96 -25.52 66.64
CA ALA A 316 -64.23 -26.24 66.96
C ALA A 316 -64.01 -27.74 67.38
N PRO A 317 -64.71 -28.28 68.41
CA PRO A 317 -64.70 -29.73 68.78
C PRO A 317 -66.10 -30.43 68.81
N THR A 318 -66.13 -31.75 69.02
CA THR A 318 -67.31 -32.67 68.97
C THR A 318 -67.70 -33.32 70.32
N PRO A 319 -68.96 -33.83 70.49
CA PRO A 319 -69.42 -34.57 71.69
C PRO A 319 -69.81 -36.05 71.47
N THR A 320 -70.16 -36.78 72.55
CA THR A 320 -70.36 -38.24 72.67
C THR A 320 -71.74 -38.70 73.20
N ASP A 321 -71.97 -40.02 73.15
CA ASP A 321 -73.21 -40.83 73.27
C ASP A 321 -73.49 -41.43 74.68
N SER A 322 -74.71 -41.95 75.00
CA SER A 322 -74.99 -42.98 76.07
C SER A 322 -76.47 -43.43 76.35
N GLN A 323 -76.72 -44.75 76.26
CA GLN A 323 -77.35 -45.73 77.23
C GLN A 323 -78.81 -45.66 77.81
N SER A 324 -79.49 -46.83 77.88
CA SER A 324 -80.03 -47.52 79.11
C SER A 324 -80.92 -48.78 78.84
N LYS A 325 -81.22 -49.63 79.86
CA LYS A 325 -81.96 -50.94 79.79
C LYS A 325 -82.76 -51.28 81.07
N GLU A 326 -83.82 -52.11 80.98
CA GLU A 326 -84.56 -52.76 82.10
C GLU A 326 -84.87 -54.27 81.83
N PRO A 327 -85.28 -55.12 82.83
CA PRO A 327 -85.34 -56.59 82.74
C PRO A 327 -86.73 -57.29 82.84
N VAL A 328 -86.86 -58.55 82.36
CA VAL A 328 -88.14 -59.31 82.14
C VAL A 328 -88.15 -60.78 82.69
N ASP A 329 -89.35 -61.41 82.75
CA ASP A 329 -89.79 -62.60 83.53
C ASP A 329 -89.34 -64.01 83.02
N ALA A 330 -89.55 -65.08 83.81
CA ALA A 330 -88.73 -66.30 83.89
C ALA A 330 -88.92 -67.44 82.86
N ARG A 331 -90.09 -67.63 82.23
CA ARG A 331 -90.24 -68.61 81.12
C ARG A 331 -89.86 -67.98 79.78
N GLU A 332 -90.28 -66.72 79.62
CA GLU A 332 -89.69 -65.79 78.67
C GLU A 332 -88.17 -65.78 78.85
N LYS A 333 -87.61 -65.67 80.05
CA LYS A 333 -86.15 -65.74 80.36
C LYS A 333 -85.43 -66.99 79.88
N LYS A 334 -86.12 -68.05 79.42
CA LYS A 334 -85.48 -69.12 78.62
C LYS A 334 -85.53 -68.79 77.13
N GLN A 335 -86.69 -68.45 76.59
CA GLN A 335 -86.82 -68.01 75.19
C GLN A 335 -85.97 -66.76 74.92
N LEU A 336 -86.13 -65.68 75.68
CA LEU A 336 -85.24 -64.52 75.80
C LEU A 336 -83.78 -64.86 76.18
N LYS A 337 -83.43 -66.06 76.67
CA LYS A 337 -82.01 -66.45 76.85
C LYS A 337 -81.43 -67.03 75.57
N ASP A 338 -82.18 -67.89 74.90
CA ASP A 338 -81.81 -68.55 73.66
C ASP A 338 -81.88 -67.53 72.50
N GLU A 339 -82.92 -66.69 72.48
CA GLU A 339 -83.07 -65.51 71.63
C GLU A 339 -82.02 -64.44 71.96
N ALA A 340 -81.76 -64.10 73.23
CA ALA A 340 -80.61 -63.23 73.53
C ALA A 340 -79.26 -63.92 73.32
N ALA A 341 -79.18 -65.24 73.10
CA ALA A 341 -77.95 -65.91 72.68
C ALA A 341 -77.77 -65.77 71.17
N MET A 342 -78.82 -65.99 70.36
CA MET A 342 -78.77 -65.68 68.92
C MET A 342 -78.57 -64.19 68.65
N LEU A 343 -79.27 -63.30 69.36
CA LEU A 343 -79.04 -61.85 69.28
C LEU A 343 -77.67 -61.45 69.83
N ARG A 344 -77.06 -62.22 70.74
CA ARG A 344 -75.65 -62.01 71.11
C ARG A 344 -74.72 -62.43 69.98
N GLU A 345 -74.94 -63.57 69.35
CA GLU A 345 -74.13 -64.04 68.20
C GLU A 345 -74.30 -63.13 66.97
N GLU A 346 -75.51 -62.59 66.74
CA GLU A 346 -75.80 -61.60 65.72
C GLU A 346 -75.17 -60.23 66.05
N VAL A 347 -75.20 -59.80 67.32
CA VAL A 347 -74.44 -58.63 67.78
C VAL A 347 -72.94 -58.86 67.63
N ASP A 348 -72.39 -60.02 68.01
CA ASP A 348 -70.97 -60.36 67.90
C ASP A 348 -70.54 -60.38 66.42
N THR A 349 -71.38 -60.87 65.50
CA THR A 349 -71.10 -60.82 64.05
C THR A 349 -71.25 -59.41 63.46
N LEU A 350 -72.22 -58.62 63.91
CA LEU A 350 -72.36 -57.21 63.51
C LEU A 350 -71.21 -56.35 64.07
N GLU A 351 -70.77 -56.59 65.30
CA GLU A 351 -69.59 -55.96 65.91
C GLU A 351 -68.32 -56.37 65.16
N ALA A 352 -68.14 -57.65 64.84
CA ALA A 352 -67.01 -58.11 64.02
C ALA A 352 -67.02 -57.49 62.61
N ALA A 353 -68.19 -57.36 61.97
CA ALA A 353 -68.34 -56.70 60.67
C ALA A 353 -68.08 -55.18 60.75
N LEU A 354 -68.56 -54.52 61.81
CA LEU A 354 -68.29 -53.12 62.09
C LEU A 354 -66.80 -52.86 62.33
N GLU A 355 -66.14 -53.75 63.07
CA GLU A 355 -64.70 -53.67 63.36
C GLU A 355 -63.87 -53.95 62.09
N ALA A 356 -64.32 -54.85 61.22
CA ALA A 356 -63.73 -55.08 59.90
C ALA A 356 -63.87 -53.86 58.97
N GLU A 357 -65.06 -53.25 58.88
CA GLU A 357 -65.25 -52.00 58.11
C GLU A 357 -64.50 -50.82 58.71
N ARG A 358 -64.37 -50.71 60.05
CA ARG A 358 -63.48 -49.72 60.69
C ARG A 358 -62.02 -49.91 60.30
N ARG A 359 -61.52 -51.15 60.30
CA ARG A 359 -60.15 -51.46 59.83
C ARG A 359 -59.98 -51.09 58.36
N LYS A 360 -60.87 -51.55 57.49
CA LYS A 360 -60.87 -51.24 56.06
C LYS A 360 -60.92 -49.72 55.80
N ASN A 361 -61.79 -48.97 56.47
CA ASN A 361 -61.85 -47.50 56.36
C ASN A 361 -60.55 -46.84 56.87
N SER A 362 -59.88 -47.40 57.88
CA SER A 362 -58.55 -46.92 58.32
C SER A 362 -57.44 -47.22 57.29
N GLU A 363 -57.50 -48.37 56.60
CA GLU A 363 -56.60 -48.74 55.51
C GLU A 363 -56.85 -47.88 54.26
N GLU A 364 -58.11 -47.61 53.91
CA GLU A 364 -58.50 -46.69 52.83
C GLU A 364 -58.04 -45.25 53.13
N ARG A 365 -58.20 -44.77 54.37
CA ARG A 365 -57.68 -43.45 54.81
C ARG A 365 -56.16 -43.36 54.71
N THR A 366 -55.42 -44.37 55.18
CA THR A 366 -53.96 -44.38 55.06
C THR A 366 -53.48 -44.57 53.61
N SER A 367 -54.28 -45.24 52.76
CA SER A 367 -54.07 -45.30 51.31
C SER A 367 -54.27 -43.93 50.65
N LEU A 368 -55.38 -43.23 50.96
CA LEU A 368 -55.65 -41.87 50.48
C LEU A 368 -54.57 -40.87 50.90
N VAL A 369 -54.09 -40.93 52.15
CA VAL A 369 -52.98 -40.06 52.61
C VAL A 369 -51.69 -40.34 51.84
N ARG A 370 -51.37 -41.61 51.54
CA ARG A 370 -50.23 -41.97 50.69
C ARG A 370 -50.39 -41.43 49.26
N ALA A 371 -51.55 -41.65 48.63
CA ALA A 371 -51.85 -41.15 47.29
C ALA A 371 -51.79 -39.61 47.21
N HIS A 372 -52.31 -38.88 48.21
CA HIS A 372 -52.17 -37.43 48.29
C HIS A 372 -50.71 -36.99 48.45
N GLY A 373 -49.91 -37.74 49.22
CA GLY A 373 -48.47 -37.52 49.33
C GLY A 373 -47.73 -37.70 47.99
N GLU A 374 -48.08 -38.74 47.23
CA GLU A 374 -47.53 -39.00 45.90
C GLU A 374 -47.93 -37.93 44.87
N VAL A 375 -49.20 -37.51 44.84
CA VAL A 375 -49.66 -36.39 44.01
C VAL A 375 -48.94 -35.09 44.39
N GLY A 376 -48.72 -34.85 45.69
CA GLY A 376 -47.94 -33.70 46.18
C GLY A 376 -46.43 -33.76 45.87
N ARG A 377 -45.87 -34.96 45.65
CA ARG A 377 -44.52 -35.16 45.13
C ARG A 377 -44.47 -34.88 43.63
N LEU A 378 -45.32 -35.55 42.85
CA LEU A 378 -45.38 -35.39 41.39
C LEU A 378 -45.66 -33.93 40.97
N LYS A 379 -46.52 -33.22 41.70
CA LYS A 379 -46.78 -31.79 41.43
C LYS A 379 -45.53 -30.91 41.63
N ARG A 380 -44.65 -31.24 42.57
CA ARG A 380 -43.36 -30.53 42.74
C ARG A 380 -42.39 -30.88 41.62
N GLU A 381 -42.26 -32.16 41.27
CA GLU A 381 -41.41 -32.61 40.17
C GLU A 381 -41.82 -31.98 38.82
N VAL A 382 -43.12 -31.87 38.53
CA VAL A 382 -43.62 -31.18 37.33
C VAL A 382 -43.31 -29.67 37.36
N GLN A 383 -43.40 -29.03 38.53
CA GLN A 383 -43.05 -27.61 38.69
C GLN A 383 -41.54 -27.39 38.52
N GLU A 384 -40.70 -28.24 39.09
CA GLU A 384 -39.24 -28.20 38.97
C GLU A 384 -38.79 -28.42 37.51
N VAL A 385 -39.37 -29.38 36.80
CA VAL A 385 -39.12 -29.62 35.36
C VAL A 385 -39.57 -28.41 34.52
N ARG A 386 -40.71 -27.79 34.86
CA ARG A 386 -41.16 -26.57 34.18
C ARG A 386 -40.19 -25.41 34.39
N GLU A 387 -39.78 -25.16 35.63
CA GLU A 387 -38.81 -24.10 35.95
C GLU A 387 -37.43 -24.38 35.34
N GLN A 388 -37.06 -25.65 35.15
CA GLN A 388 -35.86 -26.06 34.43
C GLN A 388 -35.97 -25.74 32.93
N ALA A 389 -37.08 -26.12 32.28
CA ALA A 389 -37.33 -25.83 30.87
C ALA A 389 -37.42 -24.32 30.58
N GLU A 390 -38.01 -23.53 31.49
CA GLU A 390 -38.03 -22.07 31.39
C GLU A 390 -36.61 -21.46 31.51
N ARG A 391 -35.75 -22.01 32.39
CA ARG A 391 -34.33 -21.61 32.50
C ARG A 391 -33.49 -22.02 31.27
N GLU A 392 -33.74 -23.20 30.71
CA GLU A 392 -33.09 -23.66 29.47
C GLU A 392 -33.48 -22.78 28.28
N SER A 393 -34.77 -22.45 28.14
CA SER A 393 -35.24 -21.53 27.09
C SER A 393 -34.63 -20.12 27.20
N GLN A 394 -34.40 -19.62 28.41
CA GLN A 394 -33.71 -18.34 28.62
C GLN A 394 -32.22 -18.41 28.22
N ASN A 395 -31.53 -19.52 28.52
CA ASN A 395 -30.16 -19.75 28.05
C ASN A 395 -30.10 -19.84 26.51
N ASP A 396 -31.02 -20.55 25.88
CA ASP A 396 -31.08 -20.66 24.41
C ASP A 396 -31.29 -19.30 23.75
N GLN A 397 -32.17 -18.45 24.30
CA GLN A 397 -32.34 -17.07 23.83
C GLN A 397 -31.06 -16.24 24.00
N TYR A 398 -30.36 -16.35 25.14
CA TYR A 398 -29.09 -15.68 25.37
C TYR A 398 -28.03 -16.10 24.33
N TYR A 399 -27.84 -17.40 24.11
CA TYR A 399 -26.89 -17.88 23.09
C TYR A 399 -27.32 -17.50 21.68
N GLN A 400 -28.60 -17.49 21.35
CA GLN A 400 -29.10 -17.07 20.04
C GLN A 400 -28.84 -15.57 19.77
N VAL A 401 -28.99 -14.71 20.79
CA VAL A 401 -28.60 -13.28 20.69
C VAL A 401 -27.08 -13.14 20.55
N GLN A 402 -26.30 -13.92 21.30
CA GLN A 402 -24.83 -13.90 21.21
C GLN A 402 -24.34 -14.35 19.82
N ILE A 403 -24.94 -15.41 19.23
CA ILE A 403 -24.64 -15.89 17.88
C ILE A 403 -24.96 -14.82 16.84
N LYS A 404 -26.13 -14.15 16.93
CA LYS A 404 -26.49 -13.04 16.04
C LYS A 404 -25.48 -11.90 16.10
N SER A 405 -25.11 -11.46 17.31
CA SER A 405 -24.12 -10.38 17.48
C SER A 405 -22.72 -10.76 16.97
N ILE A 406 -22.34 -12.03 17.03
CA ILE A 406 -21.09 -12.52 16.43
C ILE A 406 -21.20 -12.56 14.89
N SER A 407 -22.36 -12.98 14.34
CA SER A 407 -22.62 -12.95 12.89
C SER A 407 -22.55 -11.53 12.34
N GLU A 408 -23.22 -10.57 12.96
CA GLU A 408 -23.22 -9.16 12.54
C GLU A 408 -21.80 -8.58 12.49
N LYS A 409 -20.95 -8.90 13.48
CA LYS A 409 -19.53 -8.50 13.51
C LYS A 409 -18.70 -9.20 12.43
N HIS A 410 -19.00 -10.46 12.14
CA HIS A 410 -18.37 -11.19 11.05
C HIS A 410 -18.73 -10.59 9.68
N ASP A 411 -20.00 -10.24 9.49
CA ASP A 411 -20.50 -9.64 8.25
C ASP A 411 -19.94 -8.21 8.07
N GLU A 412 -19.83 -7.42 9.15
CA GLU A 412 -19.16 -6.12 9.15
C GLU A 412 -17.66 -6.24 8.79
N ALA A 413 -16.95 -7.21 9.37
CA ALA A 413 -15.56 -7.49 9.05
C ALA A 413 -15.38 -7.94 7.59
N THR A 414 -16.30 -8.78 7.09
CA THR A 414 -16.31 -9.25 5.70
C THR A 414 -16.52 -8.10 4.72
N ALA A 415 -17.47 -7.20 5.01
CA ALA A 415 -17.70 -6.00 4.20
C ALA A 415 -16.49 -5.05 4.17
N LYS A 416 -15.80 -4.87 5.31
CA LYS A 416 -14.57 -4.08 5.40
C LYS A 416 -13.43 -4.69 4.58
N LEU A 417 -13.26 -6.02 4.62
CA LEU A 417 -12.26 -6.72 3.81
C LEU A 417 -12.50 -6.52 2.31
N LEU A 418 -13.72 -6.74 1.83
CA LEU A 418 -14.08 -6.53 0.42
C LEU A 418 -13.82 -5.07 -0.03
N SER A 419 -14.17 -4.09 0.80
CA SER A 419 -13.90 -2.67 0.51
C SER A 419 -12.40 -2.36 0.40
N TYR A 420 -11.55 -2.98 1.24
CA TYR A 420 -10.10 -2.83 1.13
C TYR A 420 -9.52 -3.57 -0.08
N GLU A 421 -10.06 -4.72 -0.47
CA GLU A 421 -9.67 -5.43 -1.70
C GLU A 421 -9.97 -4.59 -2.96
N GLU A 422 -11.16 -3.98 -3.05
CA GLU A 422 -11.53 -3.05 -4.13
C GLU A 422 -10.60 -1.82 -4.18
N LEU A 423 -10.28 -1.23 -3.03
CA LEU A 423 -9.37 -0.08 -2.94
C LEU A 423 -7.93 -0.45 -3.37
N LEU A 424 -7.45 -1.63 -2.98
CA LEU A 424 -6.15 -2.16 -3.39
C LEU A 424 -6.11 -2.43 -4.91
N ALA A 425 -7.18 -2.97 -5.49
CA ALA A 425 -7.29 -3.14 -6.94
C ALA A 425 -7.21 -1.79 -7.67
N ALA A 426 -7.99 -0.80 -7.25
CA ALA A 426 -7.97 0.55 -7.84
C ALA A 426 -6.58 1.22 -7.73
N LYS A 427 -5.87 1.03 -6.61
CA LYS A 427 -4.50 1.54 -6.43
C LYS A 427 -3.46 0.80 -7.28
N ASN A 428 -3.62 -0.50 -7.52
CA ASN A 428 -2.78 -1.25 -8.44
C ASN A 428 -2.96 -0.81 -9.90
N ASP A 429 -4.18 -0.45 -10.31
CA ASP A 429 -4.45 0.13 -11.63
C ASP A 429 -3.83 1.52 -11.79
N GLU A 430 -3.90 2.36 -10.75
CA GLU A 430 -3.23 3.67 -10.72
C GLU A 430 -1.70 3.52 -10.83
N ILE A 431 -1.09 2.61 -10.08
CA ILE A 431 0.35 2.27 -10.19
C ILE A 431 0.68 1.78 -11.61
N SER A 432 -0.18 0.96 -12.21
CA SER A 432 0.02 0.42 -13.57
C SER A 432 -0.14 1.49 -14.66
N LYS A 433 -0.97 2.52 -14.43
CA LYS A 433 -1.05 3.72 -15.26
C LYS A 433 0.20 4.58 -15.14
N MET A 434 0.66 4.87 -13.92
CA MET A 434 1.88 5.65 -13.67
C MET A 434 3.13 4.97 -14.24
N LYS A 435 3.26 3.64 -14.10
CA LYS A 435 4.36 2.87 -14.73
C LYS A 435 4.40 3.02 -16.25
N ARG A 436 3.24 3.00 -16.92
CA ARG A 436 3.15 3.22 -18.38
C ARG A 436 3.56 4.64 -18.76
N GLN A 437 3.09 5.65 -18.03
CA GLN A 437 3.47 7.06 -18.26
C GLN A 437 4.98 7.29 -18.06
N VAL A 438 5.59 6.71 -17.02
CA VAL A 438 7.04 6.75 -16.80
C VAL A 438 7.80 6.03 -17.93
N GLY A 439 7.29 4.90 -18.43
CA GLY A 439 7.85 4.21 -19.59
C GLY A 439 7.82 5.07 -20.86
N GLN A 440 6.68 5.70 -21.16
CA GLN A 440 6.52 6.61 -22.29
C GLN A 440 7.44 7.84 -22.18
N ALA A 441 7.53 8.47 -21.01
CA ALA A 441 8.41 9.60 -20.78
C ALA A 441 9.89 9.23 -20.94
N LYS A 442 10.30 8.02 -20.51
CA LYS A 442 11.66 7.51 -20.75
C LYS A 442 11.96 7.28 -22.22
N ALA A 443 11.01 6.74 -22.98
CA ALA A 443 11.17 6.54 -24.43
C ALA A 443 11.36 7.89 -25.16
N ALA A 444 10.50 8.87 -24.87
CA ALA A 444 10.60 10.21 -25.45
C ALA A 444 11.90 10.96 -25.05
N LEU A 445 12.41 10.73 -23.85
CA LEU A 445 13.72 11.27 -23.43
C LEU A 445 14.89 10.61 -24.17
N ALA A 446 14.80 9.32 -24.50
CA ALA A 446 15.82 8.63 -25.29
C ALA A 446 15.81 9.09 -26.76
N GLU A 447 14.64 9.24 -27.36
CA GLU A 447 14.46 9.79 -28.72
C GLU A 447 15.03 11.22 -28.81
N ARG A 448 14.70 12.08 -27.85
CA ARG A 448 15.26 13.45 -27.78
C ARG A 448 16.78 13.47 -27.55
N ALA A 449 17.35 12.44 -26.92
CA ALA A 449 18.80 12.34 -26.75
C ALA A 449 19.49 12.04 -28.09
N SER A 450 18.99 11.07 -28.88
CA SER A 450 19.55 10.77 -30.20
C SER A 450 19.35 11.92 -31.21
N GLU A 451 18.24 12.66 -31.12
CA GLU A 451 18.09 13.94 -31.85
C GLU A 451 19.16 14.96 -31.47
N SER A 452 19.45 15.09 -30.16
CA SER A 452 20.47 16.03 -29.67
C SER A 452 21.89 15.66 -30.12
N GLU A 453 22.21 14.37 -30.20
CA GLU A 453 23.48 13.86 -30.74
C GLU A 453 23.59 14.17 -32.25
N THR A 454 22.51 13.94 -33.01
CA THR A 454 22.43 14.28 -34.44
C THR A 454 22.65 15.78 -34.68
N ILE A 455 22.02 16.64 -33.86
CA ILE A 455 22.21 18.10 -33.92
C ILE A 455 23.66 18.50 -33.59
N ALA A 456 24.32 17.81 -32.66
CA ALA A 456 25.72 18.08 -32.33
C ALA A 456 26.66 17.75 -33.51
N ILE A 457 26.44 16.62 -34.19
CA ILE A 457 27.19 16.21 -35.39
C ILE A 457 27.01 17.24 -36.52
N LEU A 458 25.76 17.64 -36.80
CA LEU A 458 25.47 18.63 -37.85
C LEU A 458 26.10 20.00 -37.56
N ARG A 459 26.19 20.41 -36.29
CA ARG A 459 26.90 21.64 -35.89
C ARG A 459 28.40 21.54 -36.14
N ALA A 460 29.03 20.43 -35.76
CA ALA A 460 30.45 20.20 -36.01
C ALA A 460 30.76 20.19 -37.53
N GLN A 461 29.89 19.58 -38.35
CA GLN A 461 30.02 19.62 -39.82
C GLN A 461 29.95 21.05 -40.38
N VAL A 462 29.02 21.88 -39.88
CA VAL A 462 28.93 23.30 -40.27
C VAL A 462 30.17 24.09 -39.84
N GLU A 463 30.73 23.82 -38.65
CA GLU A 463 31.96 24.46 -38.18
C GLU A 463 33.18 24.10 -39.05
N VAL A 464 33.30 22.83 -39.46
CA VAL A 464 34.33 22.36 -40.40
C VAL A 464 34.20 23.06 -41.75
N TYR A 465 33.03 23.05 -42.38
CA TYR A 465 32.85 23.73 -43.68
C TYR A 465 33.07 25.25 -43.60
N GLN A 466 32.76 25.90 -42.47
CA GLN A 466 33.13 27.30 -42.27
C GLN A 466 34.65 27.49 -42.12
N GLY A 467 35.36 26.53 -41.52
CA GLY A 467 36.82 26.48 -41.49
C GLY A 467 37.41 26.38 -42.88
N ASP A 468 36.99 25.37 -43.65
CA ASP A 468 37.43 25.11 -45.02
C ASP A 468 37.17 26.31 -45.93
N PHE A 469 35.99 26.93 -45.84
CA PHE A 469 35.65 28.12 -46.63
C PHE A 469 36.52 29.34 -46.28
N ARG A 470 36.89 29.51 -45.00
CA ARG A 470 37.84 30.56 -44.59
C ARG A 470 39.24 30.28 -45.13
N ALA A 471 39.74 29.06 -45.01
CA ALA A 471 41.05 28.66 -45.50
C ALA A 471 41.17 28.78 -47.04
N GLU A 472 40.15 28.33 -47.79
CA GLU A 472 40.07 28.48 -49.24
C GLU A 472 40.04 29.96 -49.66
N ARG A 473 39.30 30.80 -48.91
CA ARG A 473 39.26 32.24 -49.16
C ARG A 473 40.62 32.90 -48.91
N GLU A 474 41.26 32.63 -47.78
CA GLU A 474 42.58 33.15 -47.44
C GLU A 474 43.63 32.70 -48.48
N GLY A 475 43.58 31.43 -48.90
CA GLY A 475 44.41 30.90 -49.99
C GLY A 475 44.20 31.63 -51.32
N ARG A 476 42.95 31.93 -51.70
CA ARG A 476 42.63 32.72 -52.90
C ARG A 476 43.10 34.17 -52.80
N GLU A 477 42.95 34.81 -51.64
CA GLU A 477 43.40 36.18 -51.42
C GLU A 477 44.94 36.28 -51.42
N ALA A 478 45.64 35.29 -50.86
CA ALA A 478 47.10 35.14 -50.96
C ALA A 478 47.56 34.95 -52.41
N MET A 479 46.97 33.99 -53.14
CA MET A 479 47.26 33.74 -54.57
C MET A 479 46.99 34.98 -55.44
N ALA A 480 45.92 35.72 -55.18
CA ALA A 480 45.61 36.96 -55.89
C ALA A 480 46.64 38.05 -55.62
N THR A 481 47.13 38.14 -54.39
CA THR A 481 48.17 39.08 -53.96
C THR A 481 49.52 38.76 -54.63
N ASP A 482 49.94 37.50 -54.61
CA ASP A 482 51.20 37.07 -55.25
C ASP A 482 51.14 37.21 -56.78
N ARG A 483 49.98 36.99 -57.39
CA ARG A 483 49.76 37.25 -58.82
C ARG A 483 49.94 38.73 -59.17
N GLU A 484 49.52 39.68 -58.32
CA GLU A 484 49.75 41.10 -58.60
C GLU A 484 51.21 41.51 -58.35
N LYS A 485 51.87 40.99 -57.31
CA LYS A 485 53.33 41.14 -57.13
C LYS A 485 54.11 40.72 -58.38
N LEU A 486 53.82 39.52 -58.91
CA LEU A 486 54.48 39.00 -60.11
C LEU A 486 54.20 39.84 -61.36
N ARG A 487 53.01 40.48 -61.46
CA ARG A 487 52.71 41.43 -62.53
C ARG A 487 53.51 42.72 -62.38
N ASP A 488 53.64 43.24 -61.17
CA ASP A 488 54.46 44.41 -60.90
C ASP A 488 55.95 44.14 -61.14
N ASP A 489 56.48 43.01 -60.69
CA ASP A 489 57.86 42.60 -60.98
C ASP A 489 58.10 42.51 -62.50
N LEU A 490 57.14 41.95 -63.24
CA LEU A 490 57.19 41.88 -64.70
C LEU A 490 57.14 43.27 -65.35
N ARG A 491 56.30 44.20 -64.87
CA ARG A 491 56.28 45.62 -65.30
C ARG A 491 57.62 46.31 -65.03
N HIS A 492 58.22 46.09 -63.87
CA HIS A 492 59.53 46.66 -63.50
C HIS A 492 60.65 46.11 -64.39
N LEU A 493 60.69 44.79 -64.63
CA LEU A 493 61.65 44.15 -65.51
C LEU A 493 61.51 44.62 -66.96
N GLN A 494 60.28 44.74 -67.48
CA GLN A 494 60.02 45.31 -68.82
C GLN A 494 60.50 46.77 -68.92
N THR A 495 60.22 47.58 -67.90
CA THR A 495 60.67 48.98 -67.85
C THR A 495 62.20 49.08 -67.84
N ARG A 496 62.88 48.26 -67.04
CA ARG A 496 64.35 48.24 -67.01
C ARG A 496 64.96 47.71 -68.30
N ASN A 497 64.33 46.73 -68.94
CA ASN A 497 64.77 46.22 -70.24
C ASN A 497 64.65 47.31 -71.32
N THR A 498 63.53 48.03 -71.36
CA THR A 498 63.32 49.18 -72.27
C THR A 498 64.38 50.26 -72.04
N GLN A 499 64.65 50.65 -70.78
CA GLN A 499 65.73 51.59 -70.45
C GLN A 499 67.11 51.12 -70.94
N LEU A 500 67.43 49.82 -70.80
CA LEU A 500 68.71 49.28 -71.27
C LEU A 500 68.79 49.26 -72.80
N VAL A 501 67.68 49.03 -73.51
CA VAL A 501 67.60 49.17 -74.97
C VAL A 501 67.79 50.63 -75.38
N ASP A 502 67.14 51.58 -74.71
CA ASP A 502 67.33 53.03 -74.95
C ASP A 502 68.78 53.48 -74.68
N GLU A 503 69.40 52.98 -73.59
CA GLU A 503 70.82 53.21 -73.26
C GLU A 503 71.75 52.66 -74.37
N LEU A 504 71.48 51.43 -74.86
CA LEU A 504 72.23 50.81 -75.96
C LEU A 504 72.04 51.55 -77.29
N GLU A 505 70.82 51.97 -77.62
CA GLU A 505 70.55 52.81 -78.79
C GLU A 505 71.26 54.16 -78.70
N ALA A 506 71.22 54.82 -77.55
CA ALA A 506 71.93 56.07 -77.32
C ALA A 506 73.45 55.89 -77.45
N TYR A 507 74.00 54.76 -76.98
CA TYR A 507 75.39 54.39 -77.18
C TYR A 507 75.72 54.16 -78.66
N GLN A 508 74.91 53.36 -79.38
CA GLN A 508 75.07 53.13 -80.81
C GLN A 508 75.01 54.43 -81.62
N ARG A 509 74.05 55.33 -81.34
CA ARG A 509 73.94 56.65 -81.98
C ARG A 509 75.14 57.55 -81.70
N ARG A 510 75.75 57.47 -80.50
CA ARG A 510 77.02 58.15 -80.18
C ARG A 510 78.22 57.57 -80.94
N ASN A 511 78.27 56.24 -81.08
CA ASN A 511 79.37 55.54 -81.75
C ASN A 511 79.32 55.71 -83.28
N PHE A 512 78.14 55.61 -83.90
CA PHE A 512 77.96 55.76 -85.35
C PHE A 512 78.25 57.18 -85.87
N ASN A 513 78.17 58.20 -85.00
CA ASN A 513 78.55 59.57 -85.35
C ASN A 513 80.09 59.82 -85.28
N GLN A 514 80.92 58.81 -85.03
CA GLN A 514 82.38 58.92 -84.96
C GLN A 514 83.13 57.79 -85.70
N GLY A 515 83.19 57.86 -87.04
CA GLY A 515 84.19 57.13 -87.84
C GLY A 515 83.66 56.30 -89.04
N PRO A 516 84.18 56.49 -90.28
CA PRO A 516 83.66 55.81 -91.49
C PRO A 516 84.59 54.70 -92.07
N GLY A 517 84.04 53.66 -92.70
CA GLY A 517 84.85 52.82 -93.62
C GLY A 517 84.35 51.41 -94.05
N ARG A 518 83.85 51.31 -95.30
CA ARG A 518 83.97 50.22 -96.32
C ARG A 518 84.05 48.70 -95.97
N GLY A 519 83.16 47.93 -96.62
CA GLY A 519 83.38 46.55 -97.15
C GLY A 519 83.17 45.38 -96.18
N SER A 520 82.89 44.12 -96.57
CA SER A 520 82.51 43.49 -97.86
C SER A 520 81.90 42.08 -97.61
N ARG A 521 81.17 41.52 -98.60
CA ARG A 521 80.80 40.07 -98.77
C ARG A 521 82.09 39.21 -98.99
N PRO A 522 82.14 37.84 -99.03
CA PRO A 522 81.04 36.84 -99.10
C PRO A 522 81.24 35.41 -98.45
N THR A 523 80.24 34.52 -98.66
CA THR A 523 80.28 33.02 -98.91
C THR A 523 80.72 31.94 -97.90
N SER A 524 79.97 30.82 -97.93
CA SER A 524 80.25 29.43 -97.47
C SER A 524 80.42 29.18 -95.95
N GLU A 525 80.16 27.99 -95.38
CA GLU A 525 79.87 26.66 -95.96
C GLU A 525 78.97 25.79 -95.02
N GLU A 526 78.50 24.64 -95.52
CA GLU A 526 77.72 23.61 -94.80
C GLU A 526 78.62 22.70 -93.92
N PRO A 527 78.06 21.82 -93.05
CA PRO A 527 77.92 20.42 -93.51
C PRO A 527 76.69 19.66 -92.98
N ALA A 528 76.30 18.63 -93.74
CA ALA A 528 75.17 17.74 -93.45
C ALA A 528 75.52 16.48 -92.63
N GLY A 529 74.50 15.83 -92.04
CA GLY A 529 74.59 14.51 -91.40
C GLY A 529 73.22 13.82 -91.27
N ALA A 530 73.09 12.57 -91.72
CA ALA A 530 71.84 11.78 -91.83
C ALA A 530 71.99 10.40 -91.13
N LEU A 531 70.99 9.54 -90.90
CA LEU A 531 69.62 9.33 -91.43
C LEU A 531 68.59 9.34 -90.24
N ALA A 532 67.35 8.80 -90.21
CA ALA A 532 66.55 7.91 -91.08
C ALA A 532 65.03 8.12 -90.85
N ALA A 533 64.17 7.45 -91.64
CA ALA A 533 62.75 7.78 -91.79
C ALA A 533 61.74 6.90 -91.04
N ALA A 534 60.59 7.48 -90.67
CA ALA A 534 59.25 6.86 -90.63
C ALA A 534 58.14 7.94 -90.58
N PRO A 535 56.92 7.72 -91.13
CA PRO A 535 55.93 8.80 -91.29
C PRO A 535 54.78 8.75 -90.27
N THR A 536 54.53 9.84 -89.54
CA THR A 536 53.19 10.13 -88.97
C THR A 536 52.99 11.63 -88.73
N ALA A 537 51.77 12.10 -89.00
CA ALA A 537 51.10 13.39 -88.73
C ALA A 537 51.87 14.59 -88.09
N PRO A 538 51.60 15.84 -88.54
CA PRO A 538 52.28 17.03 -88.01
C PRO A 538 51.94 17.31 -86.53
N PRO A 539 52.94 17.58 -85.67
CA PRO A 539 52.69 18.01 -84.30
C PRO A 539 52.26 19.48 -84.30
N GLN A 540 51.13 19.78 -83.65
CA GLN A 540 50.74 21.17 -83.41
C GLN A 540 51.62 21.81 -82.32
N PRO A 541 51.87 23.13 -82.38
CA PRO A 541 52.57 23.81 -81.30
C PRO A 541 51.72 23.76 -80.04
N LEU A 542 52.22 23.07 -79.01
CA LEU A 542 51.59 23.04 -77.69
C LEU A 542 51.66 24.46 -77.10
N THR A 543 50.52 25.16 -77.12
CA THR A 543 50.35 26.42 -76.41
C THR A 543 50.51 26.20 -74.91
N ALA A 544 50.90 27.24 -74.17
CA ALA A 544 51.11 27.15 -72.73
C ALA A 544 49.86 26.65 -71.97
N GLU A 545 48.66 26.91 -72.51
CA GLU A 545 47.38 26.43 -71.97
C GLU A 545 47.28 24.90 -71.95
N ALA A 546 47.74 24.21 -73.00
CA ALA A 546 47.70 22.75 -73.09
C ALA A 546 48.63 22.04 -72.07
N LEU A 547 49.60 22.76 -71.50
CA LEU A 547 50.45 22.27 -70.41
C LEU A 547 49.81 22.46 -69.04
N TRP A 548 49.09 23.57 -68.83
CA TRP A 548 48.34 23.82 -67.58
C TRP A 548 47.16 22.86 -67.43
N GLU A 549 46.41 22.61 -68.50
CA GLU A 549 45.26 21.69 -68.49
C GLU A 549 45.68 20.23 -68.18
N ARG A 550 46.93 19.87 -68.50
CA ARG A 550 47.51 18.54 -68.20
C ARG A 550 47.99 18.38 -66.77
N LEU A 551 48.36 19.46 -66.08
CA LEU A 551 48.72 19.46 -64.66
C LEU A 551 47.48 19.55 -63.76
N SER A 552 46.46 20.30 -64.18
CA SER A 552 45.22 20.46 -63.39
C SER A 552 44.41 19.17 -63.27
N ASN A 553 44.54 18.25 -64.23
CA ASN A 553 43.83 16.95 -64.24
C ASN A 553 44.58 15.81 -63.52
N ALA A 554 45.75 16.07 -62.91
CA ALA A 554 46.58 15.04 -62.27
C ALA A 554 46.42 14.96 -60.74
N SER A 555 45.71 15.90 -60.11
CA SER A 555 45.67 16.07 -58.65
C SER A 555 44.42 15.52 -57.96
N ASP A 556 43.48 14.91 -58.70
CA ASP A 556 42.16 14.50 -58.19
C ASP A 556 41.97 12.97 -58.17
N LYS A 557 43.01 12.26 -57.71
CA LYS A 557 42.91 10.89 -57.23
C LYS A 557 42.89 10.90 -55.71
N LYS A 558 41.70 11.10 -55.14
CA LYS A 558 41.42 10.66 -53.76
C LYS A 558 41.80 9.18 -53.63
N GLU A 559 42.61 8.86 -52.64
CA GLU A 559 42.58 7.52 -52.07
C GLU A 559 41.20 7.38 -51.41
N GLU A 560 40.40 6.44 -51.91
CA GLU A 560 39.22 5.97 -51.19
C GLU A 560 39.75 5.13 -50.03
N ASP A 561 39.80 5.74 -48.83
CA ASP A 561 39.87 5.00 -47.59
C ASP A 561 38.71 3.99 -47.59
N LYS A 562 39.05 2.71 -47.75
CA LYS A 562 38.13 1.63 -47.45
C LYS A 562 37.97 1.59 -45.94
N GLU A 563 37.00 2.34 -45.44
CA GLU A 563 36.39 2.04 -44.15
C GLU A 563 36.03 0.55 -44.17
N GLU A 564 36.67 -0.22 -43.29
CA GLU A 564 36.27 -1.59 -43.03
C GLU A 564 34.86 -1.51 -42.43
N GLU A 565 33.86 -1.76 -43.28
CA GLU A 565 32.44 -1.84 -42.93
C GLU A 565 32.28 -2.96 -41.90
N LEU A 566 32.44 -2.59 -40.62
CA LEU A 566 32.25 -3.45 -39.47
C LEU A 566 30.80 -3.93 -39.51
N ASP A 567 30.59 -5.22 -39.79
CA ASP A 567 29.29 -5.87 -39.85
C ASP A 567 28.52 -5.63 -38.54
N GLU A 568 27.72 -4.55 -38.47
CA GLU A 568 27.02 -4.10 -37.26
C GLU A 568 25.99 -5.11 -36.73
N ASN A 569 25.73 -6.18 -37.50
CA ASN A 569 24.82 -7.28 -37.19
C ASN A 569 25.50 -8.51 -36.56
N LEU A 570 26.76 -8.41 -36.12
CA LEU A 570 27.46 -9.49 -35.39
C LEU A 570 27.19 -9.43 -33.87
N PHE A 571 26.32 -10.32 -33.40
CA PHE A 571 26.03 -10.51 -31.98
C PHE A 571 27.05 -11.46 -31.32
N TYR A 572 27.36 -11.27 -30.03
CA TYR A 572 28.39 -12.05 -29.32
C TYR A 572 27.91 -12.62 -27.99
N CYS A 573 28.33 -13.85 -27.67
CA CYS A 573 28.01 -14.53 -26.42
C CYS A 573 28.91 -14.06 -25.26
N PRO A 574 28.37 -13.47 -24.18
CA PRO A 574 29.18 -12.91 -23.10
C PRO A 574 29.93 -13.96 -22.26
N LYS A 575 29.54 -15.25 -22.31
CA LYS A 575 30.22 -16.33 -21.56
C LYS A 575 31.41 -16.94 -22.32
N CYS A 576 31.42 -16.94 -23.66
CA CYS A 576 32.50 -17.58 -24.43
C CYS A 576 32.97 -16.82 -25.69
N ASN A 577 32.52 -15.58 -25.91
CA ASN A 577 32.88 -14.71 -27.05
C ASN A 577 32.66 -15.28 -28.47
N LYS A 578 31.83 -16.31 -28.64
CA LYS A 578 31.38 -16.76 -29.97
C LYS A 578 30.49 -15.71 -30.61
N THR A 579 30.71 -15.44 -31.90
CA THR A 579 29.94 -14.48 -32.71
C THR A 579 28.86 -15.17 -33.55
N PHE A 580 27.76 -14.46 -33.78
CA PHE A 580 26.56 -14.94 -34.49
C PHE A 580 26.00 -13.81 -35.37
N THR A 581 25.63 -14.13 -36.61
CA THR A 581 25.05 -13.16 -37.56
C THR A 581 23.55 -12.91 -37.35
N GLN A 582 22.92 -13.58 -36.38
CA GLN A 582 21.50 -13.47 -36.05
C GLN A 582 21.29 -13.69 -34.55
N TYR A 583 20.30 -13.01 -33.99
CA TYR A 583 19.99 -13.06 -32.55
C TYR A 583 19.54 -14.45 -32.05
N ARG A 584 18.73 -15.18 -32.84
CA ARG A 584 18.15 -16.47 -32.40
C ARG A 584 19.21 -17.58 -32.20
N PRO A 585 20.20 -17.78 -33.09
CA PRO A 585 21.36 -18.63 -32.81
C PRO A 585 22.16 -18.24 -31.56
N LEU A 586 22.30 -16.93 -31.28
CA LEU A 586 22.94 -16.48 -30.04
C LEU A 586 22.10 -16.87 -28.82
N GLU A 587 20.79 -16.63 -28.83
CA GLU A 587 19.88 -16.95 -27.71
C GLU A 587 19.89 -18.46 -27.37
N GLU A 588 19.77 -19.33 -28.37
CA GLU A 588 19.87 -20.78 -28.20
C GLU A 588 21.24 -21.23 -27.67
N HIS A 589 22.31 -20.53 -28.05
CA HIS A 589 23.66 -20.81 -27.57
C HIS A 589 23.88 -20.29 -26.15
N VAL A 590 23.43 -19.09 -25.80
CA VAL A 590 23.58 -18.50 -24.45
C VAL A 590 22.88 -19.39 -23.43
N ASN A 591 21.66 -19.86 -23.72
CA ASN A 591 20.94 -20.77 -22.81
C ASN A 591 21.75 -22.04 -22.52
N ARG A 592 22.20 -22.78 -23.57
CA ARG A 592 23.06 -23.96 -23.38
C ARG A 592 24.39 -23.63 -22.70
N CYS A 593 25.00 -22.49 -23.03
CA CYS A 593 26.29 -22.10 -22.46
C CYS A 593 26.16 -21.77 -20.97
N LEU A 594 25.02 -21.26 -20.51
CA LEU A 594 24.71 -21.03 -19.10
C LEU A 594 24.38 -22.34 -18.35
N ASP A 595 23.78 -23.33 -19.02
CA ASP A 595 23.43 -24.63 -18.42
C ASP A 595 24.63 -25.60 -18.25
N GLU A 596 25.74 -25.41 -18.98
CA GLU A 596 26.95 -26.26 -18.94
C GLU A 596 27.96 -25.86 -17.82
N ASP A 597 27.50 -25.60 -16.58
CA ASP A 597 28.34 -25.36 -15.38
C ASP A 597 28.35 -26.53 -14.38
#